data_AF-B0PAH9-F1
#
_entry.id   AF-B0PAH9-F1
#
_cell.length_a   1.000
_cell.length_b   1.000
_cell.length_c   1.000
_cell.angle_alpha   90.00
_cell.angle_beta   90.00
_cell.angle_gamma   90.00
#
_symmetry.space_group_name_H-M   'P 1'
#
loop_
_entity.id
_entity.type
_entity.pdbx_description
1 polymer ?
#
loop_
_entity_poly.entity_id
_entity_poly.type
_entity_poly.pdbx_seq_one_letter_code
_entity_poly.pdbx_strand_id
1 'polypeptide(L)'
;MRPRFLIAKGGITSSDVGVKALHVKRATVIGHLQPGGPVWYTGPESKFPGFVYVIFSSNAEKDDTLKKAVEQLLNPAKACWAKQSGGWDA
;
A
#
# COMPACT_ATOMS: atom_id res chain seq x y z
N MET A 1 7.80 17.33 0.37
CA MET A 1 6.86 16.75 -0.61
C MET A 1 6.33 15.42 -0.09
N ARG A 2 5.05 15.07 -0.34
CA ARG A 2 4.41 13.83 0.10
C ARG A 2 3.94 13.01 -1.13
N PRO A 3 4.36 11.75 -1.30
CA PRO A 3 3.84 10.89 -2.36
C PRO A 3 2.37 10.52 -2.12
N ARG A 4 1.65 10.12 -3.17
CA ARG A 4 0.23 9.68 -3.03
C ARG A 4 0.11 8.28 -2.44
N PHE A 5 1.01 7.39 -2.84
CA PHE A 5 1.12 6.01 -2.36
C PHE A 5 2.55 5.52 -2.61
N LEU A 6 2.91 4.39 -2.01
CA LEU A 6 4.17 3.68 -2.28
C LEU A 6 3.89 2.21 -2.55
N ILE A 7 4.66 1.63 -3.48
CA ILE A 7 4.64 0.20 -3.78
C ILE A 7 6.05 -0.32 -3.59
N ALA A 8 6.22 -1.41 -2.84
CA ALA A 8 7.48 -2.12 -2.71
C ALA A 8 7.30 -3.61 -2.99
N LYS A 9 8.29 -4.21 -3.64
CA LYS A 9 8.31 -5.63 -3.99
C LYS A 9 9.47 -6.35 -3.34
N GLY A 10 9.20 -7.56 -2.87
CA GLY A 10 10.18 -8.46 -2.23
C GLY A 10 10.27 -8.22 -0.73
N GLY A 11 10.35 -9.31 0.04
CA GLY A 11 10.17 -9.27 1.50
C GLY A 11 11.14 -8.34 2.23
N ILE A 12 12.44 -8.39 1.90
CA ILE A 12 13.47 -7.56 2.53
C ILE A 12 13.25 -6.09 2.18
N THR A 13 13.12 -5.78 0.89
CA THR A 13 12.88 -4.41 0.41
C THR A 13 11.64 -3.81 1.03
N SER A 14 10.52 -4.56 1.04
CA SER A 14 9.28 -4.06 1.61
C SER A 14 9.34 -3.87 3.13
N SER A 15 10.11 -4.71 3.82
CA SER A 15 10.35 -4.58 5.26
C SER A 15 11.21 -3.35 5.58
N ASP A 16 12.33 -3.19 4.88
CA ASP A 16 13.25 -2.06 5.07
C ASP A 16 12.57 -0.72 4.74
N VAL A 17 11.77 -0.67 3.68
CA VAL A 17 10.98 0.52 3.35
C VAL A 17 9.95 0.81 4.45
N GLY A 18 9.23 -0.20 4.94
CA GLY A 18 8.22 -0.01 5.98
C GLY A 18 8.82 0.47 7.31
N VAL A 19 9.86 -0.22 7.78
CA VAL A 19 10.44 0.01 9.12
C VAL A 19 11.47 1.13 9.11
N LYS A 20 12.43 1.11 8.17
CA LYS A 20 13.56 2.07 8.17
C LYS A 20 13.22 3.36 7.44
N ALA A 21 12.55 3.30 6.29
CA ALA A 21 12.29 4.51 5.50
C ALA A 21 11.00 5.24 5.92
N LEU A 22 9.96 4.50 6.27
CA LEU A 22 8.66 5.04 6.67
C LEU A 22 8.45 5.07 8.19
N HIS A 23 9.34 4.48 8.99
CA HIS A 23 9.22 4.41 10.45
C HIS A 23 7.89 3.83 10.96
N VAL A 24 7.28 2.93 10.17
CA VAL A 24 6.02 2.28 10.55
C VAL A 24 6.29 1.33 11.71
N LYS A 25 5.59 1.52 12.83
CA LYS A 25 5.58 0.56 13.94
C LYS A 25 4.30 -0.26 13.93
N ARG A 26 3.19 0.37 13.52
CA ARG A 26 1.88 -0.25 13.35
C ARG A 26 1.23 0.28 12.08
N ALA A 27 0.57 -0.60 11.36
CA ALA A 27 -0.25 -0.24 10.22
C ALA A 27 -1.55 -1.02 10.25
N THR A 28 -2.61 -0.39 9.75
CA THR A 28 -3.87 -1.06 9.53
C THR A 28 -3.84 -1.70 8.15
N VAL A 29 -4.14 -2.99 8.08
CA VAL A 29 -4.36 -3.65 6.79
C VAL A 29 -5.77 -3.28 6.31
N ILE A 30 -5.84 -2.49 5.25
CA ILE A 30 -7.12 -1.99 4.70
C ILE A 30 -7.66 -2.85 3.54
N GLY A 31 -6.95 -3.92 3.20
CA GLY A 31 -7.39 -4.90 2.20
C GLY A 31 -6.24 -5.42 1.34
N HIS A 32 -6.62 -6.00 0.21
CA HIS A 32 -5.70 -6.53 -0.80
C HIS A 32 -6.02 -5.90 -2.15
N LEU A 33 -4.98 -5.38 -2.83
CA LEU A 33 -5.13 -4.71 -4.13
C LEU A 33 -5.22 -5.73 -5.28
N GLN A 34 -4.46 -6.81 -5.18
CA GLN A 34 -4.31 -7.91 -6.14
C GLN A 34 -3.93 -9.17 -5.35
N PRO A 35 -3.90 -10.38 -5.95
CA PRO A 35 -3.33 -11.58 -5.31
C PRO A 35 -1.85 -11.48 -4.87
N GLY A 36 -1.22 -10.30 -4.98
CA GLY A 36 0.19 -10.05 -4.73
C GLY A 36 0.57 -9.55 -3.33
N GLY A 37 -0.38 -9.08 -2.50
CA GLY A 37 -0.11 -8.74 -1.09
C GLY A 37 -0.96 -7.61 -0.48
N PRO A 38 -0.74 -7.30 0.81
CA PRO A 38 -1.61 -6.42 1.59
C PRO A 38 -1.38 -4.93 1.28
N VAL A 39 -2.43 -4.15 1.52
CA VAL A 39 -2.40 -2.68 1.51
C VAL A 39 -2.40 -2.19 2.96
N TRP A 40 -1.38 -1.45 3.32
CA TRP A 40 -1.21 -0.84 4.63
C TRP A 40 -1.64 0.61 4.62
N TYR A 41 -2.32 1.00 5.69
CA TYR A 41 -2.56 2.37 6.08
C TYR A 41 -1.72 2.68 7.32
N THR A 42 -0.78 3.60 7.18
CA THR A 42 0.22 3.86 8.22
C THR A 42 -0.36 4.67 9.39
N GLY A 43 0.13 4.36 10.59
CA GLY A 43 -0.26 5.07 11.80
C GLY A 43 0.37 6.47 11.96
N PRO A 44 -0.07 7.23 12.98
CA PRO A 44 0.43 8.58 13.28
C PRO A 44 1.93 8.67 13.56
N GLU A 45 2.58 7.57 13.92
CA GLU A 45 4.00 7.50 14.23
C GLU A 45 4.90 7.43 12.99
N SER A 46 4.31 7.13 11.84
CA SER A 46 5.06 6.95 10.59
C SER A 46 5.49 8.29 9.99
N LYS A 47 6.48 8.25 9.11
CA LYS A 47 6.97 9.40 8.35
C LYS A 47 5.86 10.12 7.57
N PHE A 48 4.86 9.36 7.11
CA PHE A 48 3.68 9.88 6.45
C PHE A 48 2.46 9.27 7.12
N PRO A 49 1.83 9.92 8.11
CA PRO A 49 0.59 9.42 8.73
C PRO A 49 -0.54 9.27 7.71
N GLY A 50 -1.35 8.22 7.84
CA GLY A 50 -2.47 7.97 6.93
C GLY A 50 -2.05 7.72 5.49
N PHE A 51 -0.90 7.09 5.30
CA PHE A 51 -0.30 6.85 4.00
C PHE A 51 -0.56 5.43 3.52
N VAL A 52 -0.81 5.30 2.21
CA VAL A 52 -1.05 4.01 1.57
C VAL A 52 0.26 3.39 1.12
N TYR A 53 0.57 2.22 1.68
CA TYR A 53 1.75 1.44 1.35
C TYR A 53 1.35 0.03 0.90
N VAL A 54 1.71 -0.33 -0.33
CA VAL A 54 1.37 -1.62 -0.93
C VAL A 54 2.61 -2.52 -0.96
N ILE A 55 2.45 -3.72 -0.44
CA ILE A 55 3.54 -4.70 -0.33
C ILE A 55 3.28 -5.84 -1.29
N PHE A 56 4.20 -6.06 -2.23
CA PHE A 56 4.17 -7.15 -3.18
C PHE A 56 5.16 -8.25 -2.81
N SER A 57 4.66 -9.48 -2.67
CA SER A 57 5.51 -10.66 -2.43
C SER A 57 6.23 -11.10 -3.71
N SER A 58 7.33 -11.83 -3.56
CA SER A 58 8.20 -12.21 -4.68
C SER A 58 7.54 -13.14 -5.71
N ASN A 59 6.45 -13.84 -5.38
CA ASN A 59 6.09 -15.09 -6.06
C ASN A 59 4.62 -15.23 -6.50
N ALA A 60 3.77 -14.22 -6.33
CA ALA A 60 2.31 -14.38 -6.45
C ALA A 60 1.62 -13.51 -7.53
N GLU A 61 2.38 -12.98 -8.48
CA GLU A 61 1.87 -12.01 -9.47
C GLU A 61 1.99 -12.51 -10.91
N LYS A 62 0.97 -12.22 -11.73
CA LYS A 62 1.04 -12.29 -13.20
C LYS A 62 1.73 -11.04 -13.76
N ASP A 63 2.21 -11.11 -15.01
CA ASP A 63 2.94 -10.02 -15.68
C ASP A 63 2.23 -8.65 -15.66
N ASP A 64 0.90 -8.62 -15.61
CA ASP A 64 0.10 -7.39 -15.62
C ASP A 64 -0.37 -6.92 -14.23
N THR A 65 0.03 -7.60 -13.15
CA THR A 65 -0.48 -7.36 -11.79
C THR A 65 -0.09 -5.99 -11.26
N LEU A 66 1.17 -5.60 -11.42
CA LEU A 66 1.66 -4.29 -10.99
C LEU A 66 1.00 -3.15 -11.78
N LYS A 67 0.78 -3.35 -13.09
CA LYS A 67 0.08 -2.38 -13.93
C LYS A 67 -1.34 -2.14 -13.42
N LYS A 68 -2.11 -3.21 -13.21
CA LYS A 68 -3.47 -3.14 -12.67
C LYS A 68 -3.51 -2.48 -11.29
N ALA A 69 -2.54 -2.79 -10.44
CA ALA A 69 -2.40 -2.18 -9.12
C ALA A 69 -2.20 -0.67 -9.21
N VAL A 70 -1.28 -0.20 -10.05
CA VAL A 70 -1.06 1.24 -10.25
C VAL A 70 -2.29 1.92 -10.84
N GLU A 71 -2.96 1.31 -11.82
CA GLU A 71 -4.20 1.85 -12.40
C GLU A 71 -5.31 2.01 -11.35
N GLN A 72 -5.44 1.05 -10.43
CA GLN A 72 -6.39 1.13 -9.32
C GLN A 72 -6.02 2.17 -8.27
N LEU A 73 -4.72 2.33 -7.96
CA LEU A 73 -4.24 3.36 -7.02
C LEU A 73 -4.36 4.78 -7.60
N LEU A 74 -4.15 4.94 -8.90
CA LEU A 74 -4.38 6.21 -9.60
C LEU A 74 -5.87 6.53 -9.75
N ASN A 75 -6.74 5.53 -9.74
CA ASN A 75 -8.19 5.67 -9.81
C ASN A 75 -8.92 4.98 -8.63
N PRO A 76 -8.91 5.60 -7.44
CA PRO A 76 -9.53 5.05 -6.23
C PRO A 76 -11.01 4.70 -6.38
N ALA A 77 -11.74 5.38 -7.28
CA ALA A 77 -13.16 5.12 -7.52
C ALA A 77 -13.41 3.71 -8.09
N LYS A 78 -12.37 3.09 -8.69
CA LYS A 78 -12.40 1.71 -9.20
C LYS A 78 -11.86 0.68 -8.20
N ALA A 79 -11.33 1.12 -7.05
CA ALA A 79 -10.77 0.25 -6.04
C ALA A 79 -11.86 -0.28 -5.11
N CYS A 80 -12.10 -1.60 -5.13
CA CYS A 80 -13.10 -2.24 -4.27
C CYS A 80 -12.80 -2.06 -2.77
N TRP A 81 -11.51 -1.90 -2.40
CA TRP A 81 -11.04 -1.66 -1.03
C TRP A 81 -11.21 -0.20 -0.55
N ALA A 82 -11.42 0.76 -1.44
CA ALA A 82 -11.64 2.16 -1.07
C ALA A 82 -12.99 2.41 -0.38
N LYS A 83 -13.94 1.48 -0.48
CA LYS A 83 -15.22 1.55 0.26
C LYS A 83 -15.14 1.10 1.72
N GLN A 84 -14.07 0.40 2.13
CA GLN A 84 -13.95 -0.22 3.45
C GLN A 84 -13.24 0.66 4.49
N SER A 85 -12.49 1.66 4.03
CA SER A 85 -11.93 2.72 4.87
C SER A 85 -12.77 3.96 4.63
N GLY A 86 -13.64 4.33 5.57
CA GLY A 86 -14.54 5.46 5.41
C GLY A 86 -13.78 6.73 5.03
N GLY A 87 -13.92 7.16 3.77
CA GLY A 87 -13.46 8.44 3.23
C GLY A 87 -11.95 8.69 3.31
N TRP A 88 -11.31 8.89 2.16
CA TRP A 88 -9.88 9.28 2.08
C TRP A 88 -9.64 10.76 2.46
N ASP A 89 -10.64 11.43 3.05
CA ASP A 89 -10.72 12.88 3.26
C ASP A 89 -10.66 13.28 4.75
N ALA A 90 -9.91 12.55 5.58
CA ALA A 90 -9.62 12.91 6.98
C ALA A 90 -8.15 13.29 7.17
#